data_AF-A0A2A3Z3H4-F1
#
_entry.id   AF-A0A2A3Z3H4-F1
#
_cell.length_a   1.000
_cell.length_b   1.000
_cell.length_c   1.000
_cell.angle_alpha   90.00
_cell.angle_beta   90.00
_cell.angle_gamma   90.00
#
_symmetry.space_group_name_H-M   'P 1'
#
loop_
_entity.id
_entity.type
_entity.pdbx_description
1 polymer ?
#
loop_
_entity_poly.entity_id
_entity_poly.type
_entity_poly.pdbx_seq_one_letter_code
_entity_poly.pdbx_strand_id
1 'polypeptide(L)'
;MTNPRHPNLGSDTWKAFLVIVGAWLLAAIGLFNEWLLAPDSLPDDQCAGLGFGCVLTPQDNIQFMALLFGVPATIAWFSVGAIATTLLGRFSNLKWWWIGLLSLGICLLVVAATLKAVERMI
;
A
#
# COMPACT_ATOMS: atom_id res chain seq x y z
N MET A 1 -22.69 33.32 23.61
CA MET A 1 -23.01 32.66 22.32
C MET A 1 -21.75 31.97 21.83
N THR A 2 -21.56 30.70 22.18
CA THR A 2 -20.42 29.91 21.72
C THR A 2 -20.73 29.43 20.30
N ASN A 3 -20.08 30.04 19.31
CA ASN A 3 -20.11 29.59 17.93
C ASN A 3 -19.68 28.10 17.90
N PRO A 4 -20.53 27.16 17.47
CA PRO A 4 -20.07 25.80 17.27
C PRO A 4 -19.02 25.86 16.16
N ARG A 5 -17.73 25.72 16.51
CA ARG A 5 -16.72 25.38 15.52
C ARG A 5 -17.21 24.08 14.91
N HIS A 6 -17.83 24.15 13.74
CA HIS A 6 -17.89 23.01 12.85
C HIS A 6 -16.43 22.60 12.66
N PRO A 7 -15.98 21.47 13.25
CA PRO A 7 -14.68 20.96 12.90
C PRO A 7 -14.74 20.76 11.39
N ASN A 8 -13.73 21.19 10.66
CA ASN A 8 -13.60 20.90 9.24
C ASN A 8 -13.31 19.41 9.09
N LEU A 9 -14.29 18.57 9.45
CA LEU A 9 -14.19 17.12 9.53
C LEU A 9 -13.71 16.56 8.19
N GLY A 10 -14.18 17.15 7.09
CA GLY A 10 -13.73 16.84 5.73
C GLY A 10 -12.25 17.19 5.50
N SER A 11 -11.78 18.36 5.95
CA SER A 11 -10.39 18.78 5.71
C SER A 11 -9.38 18.01 6.55
N ASP A 12 -9.73 17.65 7.80
CA ASP A 12 -8.82 16.92 8.69
C ASP A 12 -8.76 15.43 8.30
N THR A 13 -9.89 14.84 7.89
CA THR A 13 -9.93 13.47 7.37
C THR A 13 -9.16 13.36 6.05
N TRP A 14 -9.32 14.34 5.15
CA TRP A 14 -8.56 14.38 3.90
C TRP A 14 -7.05 14.42 4.13
N LYS A 15 -6.59 15.26 5.07
CA LYS A 15 -5.16 15.38 5.38
C LYS A 15 -4.61 14.16 6.09
N ALA A 16 -5.42 13.49 6.92
CA ALA A 16 -5.08 12.19 7.48
C ALA A 16 -4.94 11.12 6.38
N PHE A 17 -5.84 11.12 5.39
CA PHE A 17 -5.77 10.19 4.25
C PHE A 17 -4.53 10.43 3.37
N LEU A 18 -4.07 11.68 3.22
CA LEU A 18 -2.80 11.97 2.53
C LEU A 18 -1.59 11.27 3.17
N VAL A 19 -1.62 11.00 4.48
CA VAL A 19 -0.55 10.21 5.13
C VAL A 19 -0.54 8.77 4.60
N ILE A 20 -1.72 8.17 4.40
CA ILE A 20 -1.88 6.81 3.85
C ILE A 20 -1.41 6.76 2.39
N VAL A 21 -1.81 7.76 1.60
CA VAL A 21 -1.37 7.92 0.20
C VAL A 21 0.14 8.09 0.12
N GLY A 22 0.71 8.97 0.95
CA GLY A 22 2.15 9.22 0.99
C GLY A 22 2.96 7.98 1.35
N ALA A 23 2.50 7.20 2.34
CA ALA A 23 3.14 5.95 2.71
C ALA A 23 3.10 4.90 1.59
N TRP A 24 1.95 4.77 0.91
CA TRP A 24 1.83 3.87 -0.23
C TRP A 24 2.72 4.30 -1.40
N LEU A 25 2.78 5.61 -1.70
CA LEU A 25 3.66 6.14 -2.74
C LEU A 25 5.14 5.89 -2.44
N LEU A 26 5.58 6.02 -1.18
CA LEU A 26 6.95 5.67 -0.79
C LEU A 26 7.25 4.20 -1.06
N ALA A 27 6.32 3.29 -0.75
CA ALA A 27 6.47 1.87 -1.05
C ALA A 27 6.50 1.60 -2.57
N ALA A 28 5.62 2.25 -3.33
CA ALA A 28 5.56 2.14 -4.79
C ALA A 28 6.85 2.66 -5.46
N ILE A 29 7.41 3.77 -4.97
CA ILE A 29 8.70 4.29 -5.43
C ILE A 29 9.83 3.30 -5.11
N GLY A 30 9.80 2.66 -3.94
CA GLY A 30 10.75 1.59 -3.59
C GLY A 30 10.72 0.44 -4.60
N LEU A 31 9.53 -0.09 -4.88
CA LEU A 31 9.33 -1.15 -5.88
C LEU A 31 9.76 -0.71 -7.29
N PHE A 32 9.47 0.53 -7.67
CA PHE A 32 9.89 1.05 -8.97
C PHE A 32 11.42 1.14 -9.09
N ASN A 33 12.12 1.53 -8.03
CA ASN A 33 13.58 1.53 -8.01
C ASN A 33 14.15 0.10 -8.08
N GLU A 34 13.57 -0.86 -7.37
CA GLU A 34 13.96 -2.27 -7.47
C GLU A 34 13.77 -2.81 -8.90
N TRP A 35 12.65 -2.47 -9.54
CA TRP A 35 12.40 -2.82 -10.94
C TRP A 35 13.41 -2.19 -11.90
N LEU A 36 13.87 -0.96 -11.63
CA LEU A 36 14.87 -0.26 -12.45
C LEU A 36 16.27 -0.87 -12.32
N LEU A 37 16.57 -1.44 -11.15
CA LEU A 37 17.86 -2.07 -10.83
C LEU A 37 17.88 -3.56 -11.16
N ALA A 38 16.72 -4.16 -11.45
CA ALA A 38 16.60 -5.57 -11.76
C ALA A 38 17.22 -5.87 -13.14
N PRO A 39 17.98 -6.97 -13.27
CA PRO A 39 18.54 -7.37 -14.55
C PRO A 39 17.42 -7.76 -15.53
N ASP A 40 17.57 -7.29 -16.76
CA ASP A 40 16.70 -7.51 -17.91
C ASP A 40 17.14 -8.72 -18.76
N SER A 41 18.33 -9.26 -18.52
CA SER A 41 18.87 -10.45 -19.20
C SER A 41 18.96 -11.66 -18.28
N LEU A 42 18.69 -12.83 -18.85
CA LEU A 42 19.00 -14.14 -18.27
C LEU A 42 20.36 -14.64 -18.79
N PRO A 43 21.03 -15.60 -18.11
CA PRO A 43 22.19 -16.30 -18.66
C PRO A 43 21.88 -16.90 -20.04
N ASP A 44 22.86 -16.87 -20.97
CA ASP A 44 22.69 -17.20 -22.41
C ASP A 44 22.09 -18.59 -22.70
N ASP A 45 22.04 -19.48 -21.72
CA ASP A 45 21.49 -20.83 -21.75
C ASP A 45 20.00 -20.93 -21.39
N GLN A 46 19.36 -19.82 -20.99
CA GLN A 46 17.95 -19.78 -20.60
C GLN A 46 17.13 -18.97 -21.61
N CYS A 47 16.05 -19.58 -22.11
CA CYS A 47 15.13 -18.90 -23.02
C CYS A 47 14.26 -17.90 -22.21
N ALA A 48 14.19 -16.65 -22.64
CA ALA A 48 13.46 -15.56 -21.98
C ALA A 48 12.10 -15.31 -22.65
N GLY A 49 11.00 -15.21 -21.88
CA GLY A 49 9.70 -14.83 -22.43
C GLY A 49 8.48 -15.13 -21.56
N LEU A 50 7.36 -14.47 -21.87
CA LEU A 50 6.07 -14.62 -21.22
C LEU A 50 5.26 -15.76 -21.86
N GLY A 51 5.50 -16.99 -21.40
CA GLY A 51 4.71 -18.19 -21.73
C GLY A 51 5.30 -19.02 -22.87
N PHE A 52 5.15 -20.36 -22.78
CA PHE A 52 5.73 -21.42 -23.63
C PHE A 52 7.15 -21.92 -23.25
N GLY A 53 7.36 -22.25 -21.97
CA GLY A 53 8.55 -23.00 -21.52
C GLY A 53 9.82 -22.17 -21.28
N CYS A 54 9.70 -20.84 -21.38
CA CYS A 54 10.75 -19.87 -21.07
C CYS A 54 10.59 -19.34 -19.63
N VAL A 55 11.70 -18.98 -18.99
CA VAL A 55 11.68 -18.36 -17.65
C VAL A 55 11.50 -16.84 -17.79
N LEU A 56 10.80 -16.24 -16.84
CA LEU A 56 10.66 -14.78 -16.78
C LEU A 56 12.01 -14.17 -16.39
N THR A 57 12.36 -13.05 -17.01
CA THR A 57 13.46 -12.23 -16.53
C THR A 57 13.14 -11.74 -15.10
N PRO A 58 14.14 -11.47 -14.26
CA PRO A 58 13.91 -10.88 -12.94
C PRO A 58 13.04 -9.62 -12.98
N GLN A 59 13.24 -8.79 -14.01
CA GLN A 59 12.44 -7.59 -14.25
C GLN A 59 10.97 -7.91 -14.59
N ASP A 60 10.72 -8.87 -15.47
CA ASP A 60 9.35 -9.30 -15.84
C ASP A 60 8.63 -9.98 -14.67
N ASN A 61 9.36 -10.72 -13.84
CA ASN A 61 8.79 -11.36 -12.65
C ASN A 61 8.29 -10.31 -11.64
N ILE A 62 9.05 -9.22 -11.42
CA ILE A 62 8.63 -8.11 -10.56
C ILE A 62 7.35 -7.46 -11.13
N GLN A 63 7.28 -7.24 -12.45
CA GLN A 63 6.07 -6.69 -13.08
C GLN A 63 4.86 -7.61 -12.92
N PHE A 64 5.05 -8.92 -13.16
CA PHE A 64 3.98 -9.89 -13.04
C PHE A 64 3.46 -9.99 -11.60
N MET A 65 4.36 -10.01 -10.61
CA MET A 65 4.00 -9.99 -9.19
C MET A 65 3.34 -8.68 -8.78
N ALA A 66 3.82 -7.54 -9.28
CA ALA A 66 3.21 -6.23 -9.05
C ALA A 66 1.79 -6.15 -9.64
N LEU A 67 1.53 -6.77 -10.79
CA LEU A 67 0.17 -6.83 -11.34
C LEU A 67 -0.73 -7.75 -10.51
N LEU A 68 -0.26 -8.97 -10.22
CA LEU A 68 -1.08 -10.01 -9.60
C LEU A 68 -1.38 -9.71 -8.13
N PHE A 69 -0.37 -9.26 -7.37
CA PHE A 69 -0.50 -8.97 -5.94
C PHE A 69 -0.57 -7.48 -5.66
N GLY A 70 0.09 -6.64 -6.44
CA GLY A 70 0.11 -5.19 -6.20
C GLY A 70 -1.26 -4.55 -6.40
N VAL A 71 -2.06 -4.96 -7.41
CA VAL A 71 -3.41 -4.41 -7.60
C VAL A 71 -4.34 -4.74 -6.42
N PRO A 72 -4.51 -6.02 -6.00
CA PRO A 72 -5.31 -6.34 -4.82
C PRO A 72 -4.79 -5.68 -3.54
N ALA A 73 -3.47 -5.63 -3.34
CA ALA A 73 -2.87 -4.99 -2.17
C ALA A 73 -3.16 -3.48 -2.13
N THR A 74 -3.13 -2.81 -3.29
CA THR A 74 -3.44 -1.38 -3.41
C THR A 74 -4.89 -1.10 -3.05
N ILE A 75 -5.82 -1.90 -3.58
CA ILE A 75 -7.25 -1.79 -3.26
C ILE A 75 -7.46 -1.99 -1.76
N ALA A 76 -6.87 -3.03 -1.16
CA ALA A 76 -6.98 -3.32 0.27
C ALA A 76 -6.40 -2.19 1.13
N TRP A 77 -5.23 -1.66 0.78
CA TRP A 77 -4.58 -0.59 1.50
C TRP A 77 -5.44 0.68 1.57
N PHE A 78 -5.94 1.13 0.41
CA PHE A 78 -6.76 2.34 0.36
C PHE A 78 -8.14 2.16 0.98
N SER A 79 -8.77 0.99 0.81
CA SER A 79 -10.07 0.73 1.44
C SER A 79 -9.97 0.64 2.96
N VAL A 80 -8.97 -0.07 3.51
CA VAL A 80 -8.72 -0.10 4.97
C VAL A 80 -8.36 1.29 5.49
N GLY A 81 -7.48 2.03 4.80
CA GLY A 81 -7.09 3.38 5.19
C GLY A 81 -8.25 4.38 5.17
N ALA A 82 -9.12 4.31 4.16
CA ALA A 82 -10.32 5.16 4.08
C ALA A 82 -11.31 4.84 5.21
N ILE A 83 -11.56 3.55 5.49
CA ILE A 83 -12.44 3.12 6.57
C ILE A 83 -11.88 3.56 7.92
N ALA A 84 -10.60 3.30 8.19
CA ALA A 84 -9.95 3.66 9.45
C ALA A 84 -9.95 5.18 9.67
N THR A 85 -9.52 5.98 8.68
CA THR A 85 -9.56 7.45 8.79
C THR A 85 -10.97 8.00 9.01
N THR A 86 -11.98 7.46 8.32
CA THR A 86 -13.37 7.90 8.46
C THR A 86 -13.95 7.54 9.84
N LEU A 87 -13.70 6.32 10.33
CA LEU A 87 -14.15 5.89 11.65
C LEU A 87 -13.45 6.70 12.76
N LEU A 88 -12.12 6.84 12.70
CA LEU A 88 -11.38 7.59 13.71
C LEU A 88 -11.75 9.08 13.69
N GLY A 89 -11.94 9.67 12.51
CA GLY A 89 -12.39 11.06 12.38
C GLY A 89 -13.80 11.28 12.92
N ARG A 90 -14.68 10.27 12.86
CA ARG A 90 -16.04 10.34 13.40
C ARG A 90 -16.09 10.24 14.93
N PHE A 91 -15.27 9.37 15.51
CA PHE A 91 -15.33 9.05 16.94
C PHE A 91 -14.36 9.86 17.81
N SER A 92 -13.38 10.53 17.23
CA SER A 92 -12.30 11.17 17.97
C SER A 92 -12.20 12.68 17.72
N ASN A 93 -11.93 13.45 18.79
CA ASN A 93 -11.56 14.86 18.71
C ASN A 93 -10.02 15.05 18.57
N LEU A 94 -9.27 14.01 18.19
CA LEU A 94 -7.83 14.10 18.03
C LEU A 94 -7.43 14.96 16.83
N LYS A 95 -6.24 15.56 16.91
CA LYS A 95 -5.63 16.30 15.79
C LYS A 95 -5.41 15.37 14.58
N TRP A 96 -5.46 15.93 13.37
CA TRP A 96 -5.41 15.22 12.07
C TRP A 96 -4.27 14.18 11.91
N TRP A 97 -3.14 14.40 12.58
CA TRP A 97 -1.86 13.72 12.38
C TRP A 97 -1.84 12.43 13.19
N TRP A 98 -2.50 12.45 14.35
CA TRP A 98 -2.74 11.26 15.15
C TRP A 98 -3.75 10.35 14.46
N ILE A 99 -4.79 10.90 13.83
CA ILE A 99 -5.74 10.12 13.03
C ILE A 99 -4.99 9.43 11.87
N GLY A 100 -4.14 10.18 11.16
CA GLY A 100 -3.29 9.63 10.09
C GLY A 100 -2.34 8.54 10.59
N LEU A 101 -1.60 8.78 11.68
CA LEU A 101 -0.66 7.81 12.25
C LEU A 101 -1.34 6.55 12.78
N LEU A 102 -2.48 6.68 13.46
CA LEU A 102 -3.25 5.53 13.95
C LEU A 102 -3.83 4.72 12.78
N SER A 103 -4.37 5.39 11.76
CA SER A 103 -4.84 4.71 10.56
C SER A 103 -3.71 4.00 9.83
N LEU A 104 -2.52 4.62 9.75
CA LEU A 104 -1.34 4.01 9.17
C LEU A 104 -0.92 2.78 9.97
N GLY A 105 -0.93 2.87 11.31
CA GLY A 105 -0.69 1.73 12.19
C GLY A 105 -1.66 0.58 11.96
N ILE A 106 -2.96 0.86 11.76
CA ILE A 106 -3.97 -0.15 11.42
C ILE A 106 -3.65 -0.80 10.06
N CYS A 107 -3.34 -0.01 9.03
CA CYS A 107 -2.96 -0.53 7.72
C CYS A 107 -1.73 -1.45 7.81
N LEU A 108 -0.70 -1.03 8.54
CA LEU A 108 0.51 -1.83 8.74
C LEU A 108 0.24 -3.13 9.51
N LEU A 109 -0.62 -3.09 10.52
CA LEU A 109 -1.01 -4.29 11.26
C LEU A 109 -1.77 -5.29 10.38
N VAL A 110 -2.67 -4.81 9.53
CA VAL A 110 -3.39 -5.67 8.56
C VAL A 110 -2.40 -6.32 7.59
N VAL A 111 -1.44 -5.55 7.06
CA VAL A 111 -0.38 -6.11 6.20
C VAL A 111 0.45 -7.14 6.96
N ALA A 112 0.93 -6.85 8.17
CA ALA A 112 1.69 -7.80 8.97
C ALA A 112 0.90 -9.09 9.30
N ALA A 113 -0.39 -8.96 9.58
CA ALA A 113 -1.26 -10.11 9.84
C ALA A 113 -1.46 -10.97 8.59
N THR A 114 -1.68 -10.35 7.42
CA THR A 114 -1.82 -11.08 6.14
C THR A 114 -0.52 -11.80 5.77
N LEU A 115 0.64 -11.16 5.90
CA LEU A 115 1.94 -11.80 5.65
C LEU A 115 2.17 -13.00 6.57
N LYS A 116 1.90 -12.86 7.88
CA LYS A 116 1.99 -13.98 8.82
C LYS A 116 0.98 -15.10 8.53
N ALA A 117 -0.20 -14.77 8.02
CA ALA A 117 -1.18 -15.77 7.62
C ALA A 117 -0.69 -16.57 6.41
N VAL A 118 -0.09 -15.89 5.43
CA VAL A 118 0.52 -16.54 4.25
C VAL A 118 1.68 -17.45 4.66
N GLU A 119 2.57 -17.00 5.54
CA GLU A 119 3.68 -17.81 6.05
C GLU A 119 3.20 -19.11 6.71
N ARG A 120 2.05 -19.11 7.38
CA ARG A 120 1.47 -20.31 7.99
C ARG A 120 0.84 -21.29 7.01
N MET A 121 0.58 -20.88 5.77
CA MET A 121 -0.06 -21.71 4.75
C MET A 121 0.95 -22.41 3.82
N ILE A 122 2.21 -21.98 3.83
CA ILE A 122 3.32 -22.56 3.07
C ILE A 122 4.06 -23.57 3.97
#